data_AF-A0A355T896-F1
#
_entry.id   AF-A0A355T896-F1
#
_cell.length_a   1.000
_cell.length_b   1.000
_cell.length_c   1.000
_cell.angle_alpha   90.00
_cell.angle_beta   90.00
_cell.angle_gamma   90.00
#
_symmetry.space_group_name_H-M   'P 1'
#
loop_
_entity.id
_entity.type
_entity.pdbx_description
1 polymer ?
#
loop_
_entity_poly.entity_id
_entity_poly.type
_entity_poly.pdbx_seq_one_letter_code
_entity_poly.pdbx_strand_id
1 'polypeptide(L)'
;MRCRRSLFCVGGRPHKTLWHRPFGDRFFNRRHQGHAAVSPFRLQSYLGFDARRQSQATQNGDCPMLSQTPTQHHFLGADVAKETITFHCPAQGKTQTIRNQARSLRAYFNKHTNQALVLEATGGYEAKAIELALSLGMTVYRVNPYRVRSFMRASGQFAKTDELDAQALATFAAQHHNNLRPFKQPSDNEKKLCQLTRRRDELIVMRTQEKNRLQAPDNQNLQSDIKKHVRFLEKQVQEIEEQIITLVQQDDALTHKKEVLTDVAGVDDVTATNLLAALPEIGTLDGKGIASLAGLAPFAKDSGTKTGRRRTGRGRTNVRRILFMAALSASRYNAQIKEFYNRLIKNGKKPMVALIAVARKLLVILNAKVRDALLQKLVQQS
;
A
#
# COMPACT_ATOMS: atom_id res chain seq x y z
N MET A 1 -56.77 -45.92 28.34
CA MET A 1 -56.09 -44.81 29.07
C MET A 1 -54.81 -44.44 28.32
N ARG A 2 -54.59 -43.13 28.07
CA ARG A 2 -53.32 -42.36 27.91
C ARG A 2 -52.05 -43.14 27.51
N CYS A 3 -51.15 -42.74 26.61
CA CYS A 3 -50.78 -41.45 26.03
C CYS A 3 -49.75 -41.69 24.88
N ARG A 4 -49.48 -40.63 24.11
CA ARG A 4 -48.67 -40.50 22.88
C ARG A 4 -47.14 -40.62 23.06
N ARG A 5 -46.44 -40.94 21.95
CA ARG A 5 -45.39 -40.14 21.26
C ARG A 5 -44.71 -41.00 20.18
N SER A 6 -44.98 -40.88 18.87
CA SER A 6 -44.53 -39.85 17.90
C SER A 6 -43.01 -39.66 17.81
N LEU A 7 -42.35 -40.37 16.88
CA LEU A 7 -41.08 -39.92 16.29
C LEU A 7 -41.41 -39.06 15.07
N PHE A 8 -41.07 -37.78 15.15
CA PHE A 8 -41.22 -36.78 14.10
C PHE A 8 -39.84 -36.48 13.51
N CYS A 9 -39.74 -36.50 12.18
CA CYS A 9 -38.63 -35.94 11.42
C CYS A 9 -38.41 -34.46 11.77
N VAL A 10 -37.16 -34.03 11.93
CA VAL A 10 -36.76 -32.63 11.78
C VAL A 10 -35.45 -32.56 11.01
N GLY A 11 -35.51 -31.97 9.82
CA GLY A 11 -34.35 -31.61 9.01
C GLY A 11 -33.63 -30.37 9.53
N GLY A 12 -32.31 -30.36 9.36
CA GLY A 12 -31.45 -29.18 9.51
C GLY A 12 -31.00 -28.68 8.13
N ARG A 13 -31.36 -27.45 7.79
CA ARG A 13 -31.05 -26.77 6.52
C ARG A 13 -29.58 -26.33 6.46
N PRO A 14 -28.96 -26.29 5.26
CA PRO A 14 -27.67 -25.62 5.08
C PRO A 14 -27.84 -24.09 5.03
N HIS A 15 -26.95 -23.39 5.72
CA HIS A 15 -26.83 -21.94 5.73
C HIS A 15 -26.53 -21.40 4.31
N LYS A 16 -27.52 -20.74 3.69
CA LYS A 16 -27.31 -19.89 2.52
C LYS A 16 -26.72 -18.55 2.97
N THR A 17 -25.45 -18.30 2.68
CA THR A 17 -24.82 -16.97 2.80
C THR A 17 -25.19 -16.13 1.59
N LEU A 18 -26.13 -15.21 1.79
CA LEU A 18 -26.72 -14.35 0.77
C LEU A 18 -26.16 -12.93 0.91
N TRP A 19 -24.93 -12.68 0.44
CA TRP A 19 -24.38 -11.31 0.41
C TRP A 19 -23.47 -11.07 -0.80
N HIS A 20 -24.07 -10.90 -1.97
CA HIS A 20 -23.42 -10.20 -3.09
C HIS A 20 -24.41 -9.23 -3.73
N ARG A 21 -24.34 -7.95 -3.32
CA ARG A 21 -24.78 -6.83 -4.17
C ARG A 21 -23.54 -6.04 -4.57
N PRO A 22 -23.25 -5.88 -5.87
CA PRO A 22 -22.21 -4.97 -6.31
C PRO A 22 -22.73 -3.53 -6.15
N PHE A 23 -22.06 -2.72 -5.35
CA PHE A 23 -22.31 -1.28 -5.32
C PHE A 23 -21.62 -0.66 -6.53
N GLY A 24 -22.42 -0.08 -7.42
CA GLY A 24 -21.97 0.46 -8.71
C GLY A 24 -21.15 1.73 -8.58
N ASP A 25 -20.14 1.81 -9.44
CA ASP A 25 -19.44 3.03 -9.85
C ASP A 25 -20.42 3.94 -10.61
N ARG A 26 -21.19 4.75 -9.91
CA ARG A 26 -21.72 6.02 -10.42
C ARG A 26 -21.64 7.04 -9.29
N PHE A 27 -21.42 8.31 -9.65
CA PHE A 27 -21.30 9.46 -8.75
C PHE A 27 -19.89 9.81 -8.23
N PHE A 28 -18.92 9.88 -9.13
CA PHE A 28 -17.75 10.75 -8.94
C PHE A 28 -17.39 11.49 -10.23
N ASN A 29 -18.32 12.28 -10.78
CA ASN A 29 -17.98 13.36 -11.71
C ASN A 29 -19.16 14.34 -11.85
N ARG A 30 -19.09 15.46 -11.12
CA ARG A 30 -19.67 16.72 -11.59
C ARG A 30 -18.59 17.78 -11.47
N ARG A 31 -17.98 18.11 -12.61
CA ARG A 31 -17.24 19.37 -12.78
C ARG A 31 -18.28 20.48 -12.88
N HIS A 32 -18.25 21.41 -11.94
CA HIS A 32 -18.77 22.75 -12.14
C HIS A 32 -17.57 23.69 -12.09
N GLN A 33 -17.29 24.35 -13.21
CA GLN A 33 -16.55 25.61 -13.22
C GLN A 33 -17.37 26.56 -14.08
N GLY A 34 -18.03 27.50 -13.40
CA GLY A 34 -18.51 28.74 -13.97
C GLY A 34 -17.40 29.78 -13.88
N HIS A 35 -17.30 30.58 -14.93
CA HIS A 35 -16.42 31.74 -15.05
C HIS A 35 -16.83 32.86 -14.09
N ALA A 36 -15.85 33.53 -13.49
CA ALA A 36 -15.91 34.96 -13.17
C ALA A 36 -14.48 35.50 -13.06
N ALA A 37 -14.25 36.65 -13.67
CA ALA A 37 -12.96 37.26 -13.95
C ALA A 37 -12.74 38.56 -13.15
N VAL A 38 -11.47 38.99 -13.11
CA VAL A 38 -10.91 40.34 -12.84
C VAL A 38 -10.98 40.77 -11.33
N SER A 39 -9.95 41.35 -10.69
CA SER A 39 -8.92 42.31 -11.12
C SER A 39 -7.58 42.20 -10.32
N PRO A 40 -6.50 42.88 -10.76
CA PRO A 40 -5.15 42.75 -10.22
C PRO A 40 -4.77 43.93 -9.30
N PHE A 41 -4.06 43.69 -8.19
CA PHE A 41 -3.33 44.79 -7.52
C PHE A 41 -2.09 44.32 -6.74
N ARG A 42 -0.98 44.99 -7.10
CA ARG A 42 0.30 45.30 -6.41
C ARG A 42 1.18 44.18 -5.83
N LEU A 43 2.27 43.99 -6.58
CA LEU A 43 3.63 43.71 -6.10
C LEU A 43 4.05 44.70 -4.99
N GLN A 44 4.58 44.17 -3.89
CA GLN A 44 5.64 44.86 -3.15
C GLN A 44 6.59 43.85 -2.51
N SER A 45 7.86 44.06 -2.84
CA SER A 45 9.09 43.44 -2.40
C SER A 45 9.22 43.31 -0.88
N TYR A 46 9.71 42.16 -0.41
CA TYR A 46 10.47 42.06 0.83
C TYR A 46 11.71 41.18 0.59
N LEU A 47 12.81 41.85 0.27
CA LEU A 47 14.17 41.37 0.47
C LEU A 47 14.64 41.87 1.84
N GLY A 48 15.45 41.04 2.51
CA GLY A 48 16.32 41.48 3.59
C GLY A 48 15.84 41.11 5.00
N PHE A 49 16.39 40.03 5.55
CA PHE A 49 16.88 40.10 6.92
C PHE A 49 18.15 39.26 7.05
N ASP A 50 19.19 39.97 7.45
CA ASP A 50 20.58 39.57 7.52
C ASP A 50 20.90 38.65 8.70
N ALA A 51 22.05 37.99 8.51
CA ALA A 51 22.80 37.18 9.44
C ALA A 51 23.05 37.84 10.81
N ARG A 52 23.10 36.98 11.84
CA ARG A 52 24.21 36.82 12.81
C ARG A 52 23.69 36.18 14.10
N ARG A 53 24.19 34.98 14.41
CA ARG A 53 24.49 34.51 15.78
C ARG A 53 25.57 33.44 15.68
N GLN A 54 26.82 33.88 15.81
CA GLN A 54 27.93 33.05 16.28
C GLN A 54 27.97 33.11 17.81
N SER A 55 28.63 32.11 18.41
CA SER A 55 28.99 31.86 19.81
C SER A 55 28.05 30.91 20.54
N GLN A 56 28.50 29.90 21.28
CA GLN A 56 29.83 29.36 21.62
C GLN A 56 29.53 27.93 22.10
N ALA A 57 30.29 26.93 21.65
CA ALA A 57 30.29 25.62 22.31
C ALA A 57 31.71 25.05 22.29
N THR A 58 32.14 24.72 23.48
CA THR A 58 33.48 24.38 23.97
C THR A 58 34.03 23.08 23.41
N GLN A 59 35.35 23.05 23.24
CA GLN A 59 36.17 21.90 22.88
C GLN A 59 36.33 20.92 24.06
N ASN A 60 36.56 19.66 23.68
CA ASN A 60 37.16 18.53 24.42
C ASN A 60 36.24 17.57 25.16
N GLY A 61 36.31 16.29 24.75
CA GLY A 61 35.75 15.13 25.43
C GLY A 61 35.37 14.02 24.45
N ASP A 62 36.24 13.01 24.32
CA ASP A 62 36.16 11.88 23.39
C ASP A 62 34.79 11.23 23.23
N CYS A 63 34.34 11.07 21.98
CA CYS A 63 33.10 10.39 21.63
C CYS A 63 33.42 9.30 20.59
N PRO A 64 33.06 8.02 20.84
CA PRO A 64 33.45 6.92 19.98
C PRO A 64 32.68 6.97 18.64
N MET A 65 33.43 7.00 17.54
CA MET A 65 33.04 6.68 16.16
C MET A 65 31.58 7.02 15.77
N LEU A 66 31.36 8.29 15.44
CA LEU A 66 30.21 8.73 14.66
C LEU A 66 30.18 7.96 13.32
N SER A 67 29.14 7.16 13.13
CA SER A 67 28.78 6.54 11.85
C SER A 67 28.75 7.60 10.75
N GLN A 68 29.58 7.41 9.73
CA GLN A 68 29.71 8.32 8.59
C GLN A 68 28.34 8.56 7.94
N THR A 69 27.92 9.82 7.80
CA THR A 69 26.78 10.19 6.97
C THR A 69 27.07 9.76 5.53
N PRO A 70 26.22 8.94 4.87
CA PRO A 70 26.46 8.50 3.51
C PRO A 70 26.53 9.72 2.59
N THR A 71 27.68 9.90 1.95
CA THR A 71 27.91 10.98 0.97
C THR A 71 27.07 10.75 -0.29
N GLN A 72 26.85 11.80 -1.09
CA GLN A 72 26.06 11.74 -2.34
C GLN A 72 26.53 10.61 -3.29
N HIS A 73 27.79 10.20 -3.19
CA HIS A 73 28.43 9.19 -4.02
C HIS A 73 28.03 7.74 -3.68
N HIS A 74 27.27 7.50 -2.61
CA HIS A 74 26.91 6.15 -2.18
C HIS A 74 25.66 5.58 -2.88
N PHE A 75 24.80 6.41 -3.47
CA PHE A 75 23.51 5.98 -4.01
C PHE A 75 23.53 5.79 -5.53
N LEU A 76 23.23 4.58 -5.99
CA LEU A 76 23.09 4.21 -7.39
C LEU A 76 21.62 4.36 -7.80
N GLY A 77 21.29 5.43 -8.54
CA GLY A 77 19.93 5.66 -9.03
C GLY A 77 19.63 4.80 -10.25
N ALA A 78 18.44 4.22 -10.32
CA ALA A 78 18.05 3.31 -11.38
C ALA A 78 16.63 3.59 -11.88
N ASP A 79 16.53 4.07 -13.12
CA ASP A 79 15.25 4.15 -13.83
C ASP A 79 15.01 2.85 -14.60
N VAL A 80 13.86 2.21 -14.36
CA VAL A 80 13.60 0.83 -14.78
C VAL A 80 12.56 0.80 -15.89
N ALA A 81 13.00 0.34 -17.06
CA ALA A 81 12.12 -0.04 -18.17
C ALA A 81 11.99 -1.57 -18.26
N LYS A 82 11.09 -2.01 -19.15
CA LYS A 82 10.82 -3.44 -19.37
C LYS A 82 12.08 -4.19 -19.83
N GLU A 83 12.81 -3.63 -20.79
CA GLU A 83 13.94 -4.32 -21.45
C GLU A 83 15.30 -3.85 -20.95
N THR A 84 15.36 -2.65 -20.39
CA THR A 84 16.60 -1.99 -19.96
C THR A 84 16.41 -1.28 -18.62
N ILE A 85 17.53 -1.02 -17.94
CA ILE A 85 17.59 -0.22 -16.72
C ILE A 85 18.71 0.80 -16.92
N THR A 86 18.38 2.07 -16.74
CA THR A 86 19.34 3.17 -16.81
C THR A 86 19.82 3.48 -15.41
N PHE A 87 21.12 3.30 -15.18
CA PHE A 87 21.76 3.52 -13.90
C PHE A 87 22.57 4.81 -13.93
N HIS A 88 22.43 5.63 -12.90
CA HIS A 88 23.27 6.79 -12.67
C HIS A 88 24.10 6.59 -11.40
N CYS A 89 25.42 6.67 -11.55
CA CYS A 89 26.39 6.52 -10.47
C CYS A 89 27.04 7.87 -10.16
N PRO A 90 26.63 8.58 -9.09
CA PRO A 90 27.19 9.89 -8.75
C PRO A 90 28.68 9.83 -8.37
N ALA A 91 29.19 8.69 -7.88
CA ALA A 91 30.62 8.52 -7.61
C ALA A 91 31.48 8.63 -8.88
N GLN A 92 30.93 8.23 -10.02
CA GLN A 92 31.63 8.19 -11.30
C GLN A 92 31.20 9.32 -12.25
N GLY A 93 30.12 10.05 -11.92
CA GLY A 93 29.49 11.03 -12.80
C GLY A 93 29.00 10.42 -14.12
N LYS A 94 28.69 9.11 -14.13
CA LYS A 94 28.37 8.35 -15.34
C LYS A 94 26.99 7.71 -15.26
N THR A 95 26.32 7.72 -16.41
CA THR A 95 25.06 7.03 -16.65
C THR A 95 25.31 5.86 -17.61
N GLN A 96 24.74 4.69 -17.31
CA GLN A 96 24.85 3.49 -18.14
C GLN A 96 23.51 2.77 -18.24
N THR A 97 23.11 2.42 -19.46
CA THR A 97 21.91 1.64 -19.71
C THR A 97 22.28 0.16 -19.90
N ILE A 98 21.72 -0.70 -19.07
CA ILE A 98 21.99 -2.13 -19.02
C ILE A 98 20.71 -2.91 -19.35
N ARG A 99 20.81 -4.04 -20.04
CA ARG A 99 19.65 -4.91 -20.28
C ARG A 99 19.09 -5.44 -18.97
N ASN A 100 17.76 -5.51 -18.84
CA ASN A 100 17.04 -6.08 -17.70
C ASN A 100 17.07 -7.63 -17.70
N GLN A 101 18.29 -8.17 -17.73
CA GLN A 101 18.62 -9.59 -17.78
C GLN A 101 19.58 -9.91 -16.63
N ALA A 102 19.37 -11.04 -15.96
CA ALA A 102 20.10 -11.38 -14.74
C ALA A 102 21.63 -11.38 -14.95
N ARG A 103 22.12 -11.90 -16.08
CA ARG A 103 23.54 -11.93 -16.42
C ARG A 103 24.14 -10.52 -16.50
N SER A 104 23.50 -9.64 -17.27
CA SER A 104 23.97 -8.27 -17.49
C SER A 104 23.92 -7.43 -16.22
N LEU A 105 22.83 -7.55 -15.45
CA LEU A 105 22.69 -6.87 -14.15
C LEU A 105 23.71 -7.38 -13.14
N ARG A 106 24.03 -8.68 -13.10
CA ARG A 106 25.02 -9.24 -12.17
C ARG A 106 26.42 -8.71 -12.48
N ALA A 107 26.79 -8.69 -13.75
CA ALA A 107 28.07 -8.13 -14.18
C ALA A 107 28.20 -6.64 -13.84
N TYR A 108 27.10 -5.90 -13.91
CA TYR A 108 27.05 -4.50 -13.50
C TYR A 108 27.16 -4.36 -11.97
N PHE A 109 26.27 -4.99 -11.20
CA PHE A 109 26.24 -4.88 -9.73
C PHE A 109 27.51 -5.36 -9.04
N ASN A 110 28.22 -6.36 -9.58
CA ASN A 110 29.53 -6.78 -9.05
C ASN A 110 30.57 -5.64 -9.02
N LYS A 111 30.43 -4.62 -9.88
CA LYS A 111 31.30 -3.43 -9.90
C LYS A 111 30.83 -2.32 -8.96
N HIS A 112 29.64 -2.46 -8.38
CA HIS A 112 28.94 -1.44 -7.62
C HIS A 112 28.42 -1.95 -6.27
N THR A 113 28.94 -3.07 -5.75
CA THR A 113 28.45 -3.74 -4.52
C THR A 113 28.47 -2.85 -3.28
N ASN A 114 29.40 -1.90 -3.22
CA ASN A 114 29.54 -0.94 -2.11
C ASN A 114 28.53 0.23 -2.17
N GLN A 115 27.63 0.25 -3.15
CA GLN A 115 26.62 1.29 -3.34
C GLN A 115 25.23 0.80 -2.95
N ALA A 116 24.36 1.72 -2.53
CA ALA A 116 22.96 1.43 -2.30
C ALA A 116 22.14 1.68 -3.58
N LEU A 117 21.40 0.66 -4.04
CA LEU A 117 20.52 0.78 -5.21
C LEU A 117 19.26 1.55 -4.85
N VAL A 118 18.89 2.55 -5.66
CA VAL A 118 17.69 3.36 -5.49
C VAL A 118 16.86 3.29 -6.76
N LEU A 119 15.63 2.82 -6.64
CA LEU A 119 14.71 2.69 -7.77
C LEU A 119 13.29 3.05 -7.38
N GLU A 120 12.46 3.41 -8.36
CA GLU A 120 11.03 3.56 -8.15
C GLU A 120 10.26 2.27 -8.44
N ALA A 121 8.98 2.24 -8.03
CA ALA A 121 8.09 1.13 -8.31
C ALA A 121 7.57 1.18 -9.75
N THR A 122 7.95 0.21 -10.60
CA THR A 122 7.67 0.16 -12.06
C THR A 122 6.83 -1.05 -12.47
N GLY A 123 5.69 -1.26 -11.79
CA GLY A 123 4.74 -2.30 -12.19
C GLY A 123 5.24 -3.75 -12.10
N GLY A 124 6.44 -3.99 -11.55
CA GLY A 124 7.05 -5.31 -11.37
C GLY A 124 8.33 -5.54 -12.17
N TYR A 125 8.66 -4.67 -13.14
CA TYR A 125 9.90 -4.81 -13.93
C TYR A 125 11.17 -4.64 -13.09
N GLU A 126 11.07 -3.97 -11.95
CA GLU A 126 12.14 -3.77 -10.99
C GLU A 126 12.49 -5.01 -10.17
N ALA A 127 11.59 -6.01 -10.11
CA ALA A 127 11.70 -7.12 -9.16
C ALA A 127 13.01 -7.90 -9.31
N LYS A 128 13.42 -8.17 -10.56
CA LYS A 128 14.66 -8.89 -10.88
C LYS A 128 15.90 -8.13 -10.43
N ALA A 129 15.93 -6.81 -10.62
CA ALA A 129 17.04 -5.97 -10.20
C ALA A 129 17.14 -5.92 -8.67
N ILE A 130 16.00 -5.78 -7.98
CA ILE A 130 15.93 -5.80 -6.51
C ILE A 130 16.47 -7.11 -5.96
N GLU A 131 15.93 -8.25 -6.43
CA GLU A 131 16.30 -9.58 -5.94
C GLU A 131 17.80 -9.85 -6.13
N LEU A 132 18.32 -9.52 -7.30
CA LEU A 132 19.74 -9.70 -7.60
C LEU A 132 20.63 -8.80 -6.74
N ALA A 133 20.29 -7.51 -6.60
CA ALA A 133 21.05 -6.58 -5.77
C ALA A 133 21.09 -7.04 -4.30
N LEU A 134 19.95 -7.46 -3.74
CA LEU A 134 19.88 -8.01 -2.39
C LEU A 134 20.71 -9.30 -2.25
N SER A 135 20.68 -10.19 -3.26
CA SER A 135 21.50 -11.42 -3.25
C SER A 135 23.00 -11.15 -3.28
N LEU A 136 23.43 -9.97 -3.73
CA LEU A 136 24.81 -9.50 -3.74
C LEU A 136 25.16 -8.68 -2.49
N GLY A 137 24.27 -8.61 -1.49
CA GLY A 137 24.48 -7.86 -0.25
C GLY A 137 24.29 -6.35 -0.38
N MET A 138 23.79 -5.85 -1.51
CA MET A 138 23.53 -4.42 -1.67
C MET A 138 22.31 -4.01 -0.87
N THR A 139 22.35 -2.78 -0.33
CA THR A 139 21.14 -2.16 0.23
C THR A 139 20.27 -1.62 -0.91
N VAL A 140 18.97 -1.91 -0.88
CA VAL A 140 18.03 -1.43 -1.89
C VAL A 140 17.02 -0.48 -1.26
N TYR A 141 16.75 0.64 -1.91
CA TYR A 141 15.70 1.59 -1.55
C TYR A 141 14.68 1.66 -2.68
N ARG A 142 13.44 1.25 -2.39
CA ARG A 142 12.31 1.38 -3.32
C ARG A 142 11.50 2.62 -2.96
N VAL A 143 11.58 3.66 -3.79
CA VAL A 143 10.96 4.96 -3.53
C VAL A 143 9.61 5.11 -4.25
N ASN A 144 8.76 6.00 -3.72
CA ASN A 144 7.48 6.29 -4.33
C ASN A 144 7.68 7.23 -5.54
N PRO A 145 7.26 6.86 -6.76
CA PRO A 145 7.45 7.67 -7.97
C PRO A 145 6.86 9.08 -7.84
N TYR A 146 5.76 9.23 -7.11
CA TYR A 146 5.16 10.54 -6.85
C TYR A 146 6.07 11.48 -6.05
N ARG A 147 6.84 10.94 -5.08
CA ARG A 147 7.77 11.74 -4.27
C ARG A 147 8.94 12.22 -5.13
N VAL A 148 9.52 11.33 -5.93
CA VAL A 148 10.62 11.66 -6.85
C VAL A 148 10.16 12.68 -7.89
N ARG A 149 8.98 12.48 -8.49
CA ARG A 149 8.42 13.45 -9.45
C ARG A 149 8.12 14.81 -8.84
N SER A 150 7.68 14.85 -7.58
CA SER A 150 7.47 16.11 -6.86
C SER A 150 8.79 16.81 -6.56
N PHE A 151 9.84 16.05 -6.23
CA PHE A 151 11.20 16.56 -6.01
C PHE A 151 11.80 17.15 -7.29
N MET A 152 11.69 16.45 -8.43
CA MET A 152 12.17 16.96 -9.72
C MET A 152 11.51 18.29 -10.09
N ARG A 153 10.19 18.39 -9.93
CA ARG A 153 9.44 19.64 -10.19
C ARG A 153 9.88 20.77 -9.28
N ALA A 154 10.08 20.50 -7.99
CA ALA A 154 10.55 21.51 -7.03
C ALA A 154 11.97 21.98 -7.34
N SER A 155 12.79 21.12 -7.95
CA SER A 155 14.16 21.41 -8.35
C SER A 155 14.26 22.07 -9.74
N GLY A 156 13.13 22.43 -10.36
CA GLY A 156 13.10 23.06 -11.69
C GLY A 156 13.34 22.09 -12.87
N GLN A 157 13.40 20.78 -12.62
CA GLN A 157 13.65 19.77 -13.63
C GLN A 157 12.34 19.29 -14.25
N PHE A 158 12.01 19.83 -15.43
CA PHE A 158 10.79 19.52 -16.17
C PHE A 158 11.01 18.53 -17.33
N ALA A 159 12.23 18.48 -17.87
CA ALA A 159 12.61 17.51 -18.88
C ALA A 159 12.50 16.08 -18.35
N LYS A 160 12.18 15.14 -19.24
CA LYS A 160 12.07 13.72 -18.91
C LYS A 160 12.99 12.94 -19.83
N THR A 161 14.05 12.37 -19.25
CA THR A 161 14.93 11.41 -19.90
C THR A 161 15.31 10.36 -18.87
N ASP A 162 15.55 9.12 -19.30
CA ASP A 162 15.90 8.02 -18.39
C ASP A 162 17.16 8.33 -17.55
N GLU A 163 18.11 9.08 -18.13
CA GLU A 163 19.30 9.57 -17.44
C GLU A 163 18.97 10.56 -16.33
N LEU A 164 18.13 11.57 -16.61
CA LEU A 164 17.73 12.56 -15.62
C LEU A 164 16.87 11.93 -14.52
N ASP A 165 16.01 10.97 -14.87
CA ASP A 165 15.18 10.25 -13.90
C ASP A 165 16.08 9.38 -12.98
N ALA A 166 17.08 8.67 -13.52
CA ALA A 166 18.06 7.92 -12.74
C ALA A 166 18.93 8.83 -11.83
N GLN A 167 19.39 9.97 -12.35
CA GLN A 167 20.14 10.96 -11.57
C GLN A 167 19.29 11.56 -10.45
N ALA A 168 18.03 11.87 -10.74
CA ALA A 168 17.08 12.39 -9.76
C ALA A 168 16.83 11.38 -8.64
N LEU A 169 16.77 10.08 -8.94
CA LEU A 169 16.63 9.02 -7.92
C LEU A 169 17.84 8.98 -6.97
N ALA A 170 19.06 8.99 -7.52
CA ALA A 170 20.28 9.00 -6.71
C ALA A 170 20.34 10.24 -5.81
N THR A 171 20.06 11.42 -6.38
CA THR A 171 20.07 12.70 -5.67
C THR A 171 18.99 12.75 -4.59
N PHE A 172 17.78 12.27 -4.90
CA PHE A 172 16.68 12.21 -3.95
C PHE A 172 17.02 11.33 -2.75
N ALA A 173 17.64 10.17 -2.97
CA ALA A 173 18.06 9.31 -1.88
C ALA A 173 19.16 9.95 -1.04
N ALA A 174 20.18 10.54 -1.67
CA ALA A 174 21.24 11.22 -0.94
C ALA A 174 20.70 12.30 0.01
N GLN A 175 19.74 13.11 -0.44
CA GLN A 175 19.15 14.18 0.36
C GLN A 175 18.14 13.70 1.42
N HIS A 176 17.54 12.52 1.23
CA HIS A 176 16.44 12.04 2.07
C HIS A 176 16.70 10.69 2.76
N HIS A 177 17.92 10.16 2.71
CA HIS A 177 18.25 8.81 3.18
C HIS A 177 17.82 8.54 4.63
N ASN A 178 17.96 9.51 5.53
CA ASN A 178 17.52 9.41 6.93
C ASN A 178 16.03 9.07 7.09
N ASN A 179 15.22 9.37 6.08
CA ASN A 179 13.78 9.10 6.05
C ASN A 179 13.40 7.94 5.12
N LEU A 180 14.39 7.31 4.48
CA LEU A 180 14.19 6.13 3.66
C LEU A 180 14.43 4.88 4.49
N ARG A 181 13.66 3.83 4.21
CA ARG A 181 13.84 2.52 4.82
C ARG A 181 14.37 1.58 3.75
N PRO A 182 15.39 0.76 4.05
CA PRO A 182 15.79 -0.33 3.17
C PRO A 182 14.59 -1.20 2.82
N PHE A 183 14.52 -1.60 1.56
CA PHE A 183 13.50 -2.49 1.06
C PHE A 183 13.74 -3.89 1.64
N LYS A 184 12.74 -4.42 2.35
CA LYS A 184 12.74 -5.80 2.80
C LYS A 184 12.01 -6.65 1.76
N GLN A 185 12.71 -7.65 1.22
CA GLN A 185 12.13 -8.59 0.27
C GLN A 185 11.04 -9.42 0.95
N PRO A 186 9.82 -9.47 0.39
CA PRO A 186 8.80 -10.41 0.84
C PRO A 186 9.27 -11.84 0.60
N SER A 187 8.83 -12.77 1.46
CA SER A 187 9.01 -14.21 1.22
C SER A 187 8.33 -14.65 -0.08
N ASP A 188 8.74 -15.79 -0.64
CA ASP A 188 8.14 -16.29 -1.88
C ASP A 188 6.67 -16.64 -1.71
N ASN A 189 6.27 -17.11 -0.52
CA ASN A 189 4.86 -17.31 -0.18
C ASN A 189 4.08 -15.99 -0.10
N GLU A 190 4.65 -14.91 0.48
CA GLU A 190 4.01 -13.57 0.47
C GLU A 190 3.87 -13.02 -0.95
N LYS A 191 4.89 -13.21 -1.82
CA LYS A 191 4.81 -12.84 -3.24
C LYS A 191 3.70 -13.62 -3.94
N LYS A 192 3.65 -14.94 -3.76
CA LYS A 192 2.65 -15.82 -4.36
C LYS A 192 1.24 -15.50 -3.88
N LEU A 193 1.07 -15.20 -2.58
CA LEU A 193 -0.20 -14.78 -2.00
C LEU A 193 -0.69 -13.47 -2.65
N CYS A 194 0.20 -12.49 -2.84
CA CYS A 194 -0.12 -11.24 -3.52
C CYS A 194 -0.56 -11.48 -4.99
N GLN A 195 0.14 -12.36 -5.72
CA GLN A 195 -0.21 -12.72 -7.10
C GLN A 195 -1.58 -13.40 -7.20
N LEU A 196 -1.84 -14.41 -6.37
CA LEU A 196 -3.12 -15.13 -6.35
C LEU A 196 -4.28 -14.20 -5.99
N THR A 197 -4.10 -13.36 -4.96
CA THR A 197 -5.12 -12.39 -4.53
C THR A 197 -5.43 -11.38 -5.64
N ARG A 198 -4.39 -10.85 -6.31
CA ARG A 198 -4.56 -9.96 -7.46
C ARG A 198 -5.34 -10.64 -8.59
N ARG A 199 -4.97 -11.88 -8.93
CA ARG A 199 -5.65 -12.63 -9.99
C ARG A 199 -7.12 -12.91 -9.66
N ARG A 200 -7.41 -13.29 -8.42
CA ARG A 200 -8.78 -13.47 -7.92
C ARG A 200 -9.60 -12.18 -8.09
N ASP A 201 -9.03 -11.04 -7.69
CA ASP A 201 -9.70 -9.74 -7.81
C ASP A 201 -9.99 -9.39 -9.29
N GLU A 202 -9.06 -9.66 -10.20
CA GLU A 202 -9.26 -9.49 -11.66
C GLU A 202 -10.40 -10.39 -12.18
N LEU A 203 -10.43 -11.65 -11.78
CA LEU A 203 -11.51 -12.60 -12.14
C LEU A 203 -12.87 -12.16 -11.60
N ILE A 204 -12.93 -11.64 -10.37
CA ILE A 204 -14.16 -11.11 -9.78
C ILE A 204 -14.69 -9.90 -10.58
N VAL A 205 -13.79 -9.01 -11.04
CA VAL A 205 -14.17 -7.88 -11.89
C VAL A 205 -14.77 -8.37 -13.20
N MET A 206 -14.11 -9.29 -13.90
CA MET A 206 -14.62 -9.88 -15.14
C MET A 206 -15.97 -10.58 -14.91
N ARG A 207 -16.10 -11.38 -13.83
CA ARG A 207 -17.36 -12.04 -13.46
C ARG A 207 -18.49 -11.03 -13.24
N THR A 208 -18.18 -9.91 -12.59
CA THR A 208 -19.16 -8.85 -12.34
C THR A 208 -19.60 -8.18 -13.63
N GLN A 209 -18.66 -7.92 -14.55
CA GLN A 209 -18.98 -7.38 -15.88
C GLN A 209 -19.88 -8.32 -16.67
N GLU A 210 -19.60 -9.63 -16.66
CA GLU A 210 -20.43 -10.63 -17.34
C GLU A 210 -21.81 -10.80 -16.69
N LYS A 211 -21.91 -10.75 -15.36
CA LYS A 211 -23.21 -10.74 -14.67
C LYS A 211 -24.04 -9.50 -15.02
N ASN A 212 -23.40 -8.34 -15.13
CA ASN A 212 -24.08 -7.11 -15.56
C ASN A 212 -24.55 -7.21 -17.01
N ARG A 213 -23.73 -7.78 -17.91
CA ARG A 213 -24.11 -8.07 -19.31
C ARG A 213 -25.30 -9.01 -19.38
N LEU A 214 -25.37 -10.03 -18.52
CA LEU A 214 -26.49 -10.97 -18.45
C LEU A 214 -27.82 -10.29 -18.06
N GLN A 215 -27.76 -9.20 -17.29
CA GLN A 215 -28.92 -8.41 -16.88
C GLN A 215 -29.27 -7.28 -17.85
N ALA A 216 -28.46 -7.06 -18.89
CA ALA A 216 -28.70 -6.01 -19.87
C ALA A 216 -29.92 -6.35 -20.76
N PRO A 217 -30.68 -5.34 -21.23
CA PRO A 217 -31.76 -5.54 -22.18
C PRO A 217 -31.25 -6.12 -23.50
N ASP A 218 -32.14 -6.79 -24.25
CA ASP A 218 -31.94 -7.29 -25.62
C ASP A 218 -30.78 -8.28 -25.81
N ASN A 219 -30.48 -9.09 -24.80
CA ASN A 219 -29.40 -10.08 -24.84
C ASN A 219 -29.88 -11.54 -24.97
N GLN A 220 -31.16 -11.82 -25.27
CA GLN A 220 -31.74 -13.17 -25.19
C GLN A 220 -30.92 -14.21 -25.98
N ASN A 221 -30.45 -13.83 -27.17
CA ASN A 221 -29.67 -14.70 -28.05
C ASN A 221 -28.26 -15.02 -27.51
N LEU A 222 -27.73 -14.20 -26.61
CA LEU A 222 -26.38 -14.32 -26.04
C LEU A 222 -26.38 -14.90 -24.61
N GLN A 223 -27.55 -15.07 -23.97
CA GLN A 223 -27.63 -15.47 -22.56
C GLN A 223 -26.96 -16.82 -22.27
N SER A 224 -27.07 -17.79 -23.17
CA SER A 224 -26.46 -19.11 -23.00
C SER A 224 -24.94 -19.01 -22.92
N ASP A 225 -24.34 -18.22 -23.81
CA ASP A 225 -22.90 -17.98 -23.85
C ASP A 225 -22.41 -17.20 -22.63
N ILE A 226 -23.08 -16.10 -22.29
CA ILE A 226 -22.76 -15.30 -21.09
C ILE A 226 -22.86 -16.16 -19.82
N LYS A 227 -23.87 -17.02 -19.68
CA LYS A 227 -24.00 -17.95 -18.54
C LYS A 227 -22.87 -18.99 -18.50
N LYS A 228 -22.38 -19.48 -19.64
CA LYS A 228 -21.19 -20.35 -19.70
C LYS A 228 -19.96 -19.60 -19.21
N HIS A 229 -19.75 -18.37 -19.66
CA HIS A 229 -18.62 -17.54 -19.24
C HIS A 229 -18.66 -17.19 -17.75
N VAL A 230 -19.83 -16.83 -17.20
CA VAL A 230 -20.01 -16.60 -15.76
C VAL A 230 -19.65 -17.85 -14.95
N ARG A 231 -20.13 -19.03 -15.36
CA ARG A 231 -19.80 -20.30 -14.69
C ARG A 231 -18.30 -20.62 -14.75
N PHE A 232 -17.66 -20.38 -15.89
CA PHE A 232 -16.22 -20.52 -16.04
C PHE A 232 -15.47 -19.61 -15.05
N LEU A 233 -15.83 -18.32 -15.02
CA LEU A 233 -15.19 -17.34 -14.12
C LEU A 233 -15.44 -17.67 -12.64
N GLU A 234 -16.63 -18.17 -12.28
CA GLU A 234 -16.93 -18.63 -10.92
C GLU A 234 -16.04 -19.81 -10.51
N LYS A 235 -15.86 -20.80 -11.40
CA LYS A 235 -14.95 -21.91 -11.16
C LYS A 235 -13.50 -21.43 -10.97
N GLN A 236 -13.01 -20.55 -11.84
CA GLN A 236 -11.65 -20.00 -11.72
C GLN A 236 -11.45 -19.21 -10.41
N VAL A 237 -12.46 -18.47 -9.95
CA VAL A 237 -12.39 -17.75 -8.67
C VAL A 237 -12.26 -18.76 -7.53
N GLN A 238 -13.09 -19.80 -7.52
CA GLN A 238 -13.07 -20.84 -6.48
C GLN A 238 -11.71 -21.54 -6.41
N GLU A 239 -11.16 -21.98 -7.54
CA GLU A 239 -9.85 -22.64 -7.60
C GLU A 239 -8.73 -21.75 -7.04
N ILE A 240 -8.75 -20.45 -7.32
CA ILE A 240 -7.77 -19.51 -6.78
C ILE A 240 -7.98 -19.28 -5.28
N GLU A 241 -9.23 -19.23 -4.81
CA GLU A 241 -9.52 -19.12 -3.37
C GLU A 241 -9.02 -20.33 -2.59
N GLU A 242 -9.19 -21.54 -3.12
CA GLU A 242 -8.65 -22.78 -2.54
C GLU A 242 -7.12 -22.77 -2.49
N GLN A 243 -6.46 -22.30 -3.55
CA GLN A 243 -5.00 -22.12 -3.58
C GLN A 243 -4.51 -21.10 -2.54
N ILE A 244 -5.24 -20.00 -2.33
CA ILE A 244 -4.92 -19.00 -1.31
C ILE A 244 -5.02 -19.61 0.09
N ILE A 245 -6.10 -20.33 0.38
CA ILE A 245 -6.30 -20.98 1.69
C ILE A 245 -5.17 -21.97 1.96
N THR A 246 -4.87 -22.83 0.98
CA THR A 246 -3.81 -23.84 1.07
C THR A 246 -2.45 -23.18 1.32
N LEU A 247 -2.12 -22.12 0.56
CA LEU A 247 -0.85 -21.41 0.70
C LEU A 247 -0.67 -20.80 2.09
N VAL A 248 -1.73 -20.21 2.65
CA VAL A 248 -1.67 -19.63 4.00
C VAL A 248 -1.49 -20.74 5.04
N GLN A 249 -2.23 -21.84 4.93
CA GLN A 249 -2.15 -22.97 5.87
C GLN A 249 -0.80 -23.69 5.87
N GLN A 250 -0.10 -23.71 4.74
CA GLN A 250 1.22 -24.33 4.60
C GLN A 250 2.36 -23.44 5.13
N ASP A 251 2.08 -22.20 5.50
CA ASP A 251 3.07 -21.25 5.99
C ASP A 251 2.73 -20.80 7.41
N ASP A 252 3.51 -21.27 8.38
CA ASP A 252 3.31 -20.98 9.81
C ASP A 252 3.39 -19.49 10.14
N ALA A 253 4.18 -18.72 9.38
CA ALA A 253 4.30 -17.28 9.59
C ALA A 253 3.04 -16.56 9.09
N LEU A 254 2.52 -16.94 7.92
CA LEU A 254 1.27 -16.40 7.38
C LEU A 254 0.05 -16.82 8.22
N THR A 255 -0.01 -18.09 8.62
CA THR A 255 -1.09 -18.61 9.49
C THR A 255 -1.12 -17.86 10.80
N HIS A 256 0.02 -17.73 11.48
CA HIS A 256 0.09 -16.99 12.73
C HIS A 256 -0.29 -15.51 12.58
N LYS A 257 0.21 -14.83 11.52
CA LYS A 257 -0.22 -13.45 11.24
C LYS A 257 -1.73 -13.37 11.01
N LYS A 258 -2.34 -14.35 10.32
CA LYS A 258 -3.79 -14.39 10.07
C LYS A 258 -4.56 -14.51 11.39
N GLU A 259 -4.16 -15.44 12.26
CA GLU A 259 -4.79 -15.66 13.57
C GLU A 259 -4.78 -14.40 14.44
N VAL A 260 -3.64 -13.71 14.49
CA VAL A 260 -3.51 -12.44 15.23
C VAL A 260 -4.45 -11.36 14.68
N LEU A 261 -4.70 -11.36 13.36
CA LEU A 261 -5.63 -10.41 12.74
C LEU A 261 -7.09 -10.76 13.03
N THR A 262 -7.46 -12.04 12.95
CA THR A 262 -8.85 -12.51 13.15
C THR A 262 -9.30 -12.47 14.61
N ASP A 263 -8.36 -12.46 15.57
CA ASP A 263 -8.64 -12.20 16.99
C ASP A 263 -9.26 -10.81 17.25
N VAL A 264 -9.12 -9.86 16.31
CA VAL A 264 -9.76 -8.55 16.44
C VAL A 264 -11.18 -8.58 15.89
N ALA A 265 -12.16 -8.45 16.80
CA ALA A 265 -13.58 -8.38 16.44
C ALA A 265 -13.86 -7.35 15.32
N GLY A 266 -14.44 -7.84 14.23
CA GLY A 266 -14.71 -7.10 13.00
C GLY A 266 -13.77 -7.40 11.84
N VAL A 267 -12.74 -8.23 12.06
CA VAL A 267 -11.88 -8.80 11.02
C VAL A 267 -12.19 -10.28 10.87
N ASP A 268 -12.65 -10.68 9.68
CA ASP A 268 -12.87 -12.09 9.33
C ASP A 268 -11.66 -12.68 8.57
N ASP A 269 -11.67 -14.00 8.38
CA ASP A 269 -10.61 -14.73 7.65
C ASP A 269 -10.33 -14.16 6.27
N VAL A 270 -11.37 -13.75 5.54
CA VAL A 270 -11.25 -13.18 4.19
C VAL A 270 -10.57 -11.82 4.25
N THR A 271 -10.98 -10.96 5.17
CA THR A 271 -10.40 -9.63 5.40
C THR A 271 -8.95 -9.76 5.85
N ALA A 272 -8.64 -10.66 6.78
CA ALA A 272 -7.29 -10.92 7.26
C ALA A 272 -6.38 -11.37 6.11
N THR A 273 -6.80 -12.37 5.35
CA THR A 273 -6.04 -12.90 4.21
C THR A 273 -5.79 -11.83 3.14
N ASN A 274 -6.82 -11.04 2.81
CA ASN A 274 -6.69 -9.94 1.87
C ASN A 274 -5.78 -8.82 2.37
N LEU A 275 -5.76 -8.58 3.69
CA LEU A 275 -4.86 -7.61 4.30
C LEU A 275 -3.42 -8.09 4.26
N LEU A 276 -3.16 -9.37 4.54
CA LEU A 276 -1.82 -9.96 4.42
C LEU A 276 -1.27 -9.85 3.00
N ALA A 277 -2.11 -10.14 1.99
CA ALA A 277 -1.73 -10.02 0.59
C ALA A 277 -1.46 -8.58 0.15
N ALA A 278 -2.31 -7.63 0.57
CA ALA A 278 -2.27 -6.25 0.10
C ALA A 278 -1.37 -5.33 0.95
N LEU A 279 -0.98 -5.77 2.15
CA LEU A 279 -0.23 -5.00 3.13
C LEU A 279 0.79 -5.90 3.88
N PRO A 280 1.79 -6.47 3.16
CA PRO A 280 2.83 -7.30 3.79
C PRO A 280 3.66 -6.55 4.84
N GLU A 281 3.65 -5.21 4.81
CA GLU A 281 4.36 -4.37 5.78
C GLU A 281 3.69 -4.30 7.16
N ILE A 282 2.51 -4.91 7.34
CA ILE A 282 1.80 -4.92 8.61
C ILE A 282 2.68 -5.52 9.73
N GLY A 283 2.77 -4.82 10.86
CA GLY A 283 3.64 -5.17 11.98
C GLY A 283 5.05 -4.56 11.91
N THR A 284 5.45 -3.98 10.77
CA THR A 284 6.82 -3.42 10.59
C THR A 284 6.87 -1.89 10.57
N LEU A 285 5.75 -1.25 10.20
CA LEU A 285 5.63 0.20 10.12
C LEU A 285 5.08 0.79 11.42
N ASP A 286 5.35 2.08 11.62
CA ASP A 286 4.71 2.85 12.68
C ASP A 286 3.24 3.16 12.34
N GLY A 287 2.46 3.57 13.35
CA GLY A 287 1.03 3.84 13.18
C GLY A 287 0.71 4.94 12.16
N LYS A 288 1.58 5.94 11.99
CA LYS A 288 1.38 6.99 10.97
C LYS A 288 1.77 6.48 9.59
N GLY A 289 2.89 5.77 9.48
CA GLY A 289 3.36 5.15 8.24
C GLY A 289 2.34 4.19 7.63
N ILE A 290 1.85 3.22 8.41
CA ILE A 290 0.89 2.21 7.93
C ILE A 290 -0.45 2.86 7.50
N ALA A 291 -0.94 3.85 8.25
CA ALA A 291 -2.18 4.55 7.94
C ALA A 291 -2.06 5.42 6.68
N SER A 292 -0.89 6.03 6.46
CA SER A 292 -0.59 6.77 5.23
C SER A 292 -0.50 5.83 4.03
N LEU A 293 0.19 4.69 4.19
CA LEU A 293 0.32 3.66 3.15
C LEU A 293 -1.04 3.09 2.74
N ALA A 294 -1.91 2.79 3.70
CA ALA A 294 -3.28 2.33 3.47
C ALA A 294 -4.22 3.45 2.97
N GLY A 295 -3.78 4.70 2.92
CA GLY A 295 -4.58 5.84 2.45
C GLY A 295 -5.73 6.26 3.36
N LEU A 296 -5.58 6.00 4.66
CA LEU A 296 -6.51 6.35 5.72
C LEU A 296 -6.10 7.62 6.50
N ALA A 297 -4.87 8.10 6.30
CA ALA A 297 -4.41 9.34 6.91
C ALA A 297 -5.05 10.57 6.24
N PRO A 298 -5.77 11.44 7.00
CA PRO A 298 -6.32 12.68 6.46
C PRO A 298 -5.21 13.74 6.36
N PHE A 299 -5.11 14.41 5.20
CA PHE A 299 -4.18 15.52 5.00
C PHE A 299 -4.91 16.86 5.16
N ALA A 300 -4.27 17.80 5.86
CA ALA A 300 -4.73 19.18 5.98
C ALA A 300 -4.56 19.91 4.63
N LYS A 301 -5.44 20.88 4.35
CA LYS A 301 -5.35 21.75 3.18
C LYS A 301 -5.68 23.17 3.62
N ASP A 302 -4.89 23.62 4.59
CA ASP A 302 -5.06 24.91 5.24
C ASP A 302 -4.12 25.92 4.57
N SER A 303 -4.53 27.17 4.45
CA SER A 303 -3.72 28.24 3.84
C SER A 303 -4.04 29.58 4.51
N GLY A 304 -3.07 30.19 5.19
CA GLY A 304 -3.30 31.41 5.96
C GLY A 304 -4.45 31.22 6.95
N THR A 305 -5.49 32.04 6.83
CA THR A 305 -6.72 31.97 7.66
C THR A 305 -7.72 30.89 7.21
N LYS A 306 -7.51 30.24 6.07
CA LYS A 306 -8.43 29.22 5.55
C LYS A 306 -8.16 27.86 6.18
N THR A 307 -9.15 27.35 6.93
CA THR A 307 -9.18 25.95 7.35
C THR A 307 -9.92 25.12 6.31
N GLY A 308 -9.19 24.28 5.58
CA GLY A 308 -9.73 23.45 4.51
C GLY A 308 -10.28 22.12 5.00
N ARG A 309 -11.21 21.54 4.23
CA ARG A 309 -11.69 20.17 4.51
C ARG A 309 -10.54 19.18 4.31
N ARG A 310 -10.19 18.45 5.38
CA ARG A 310 -9.22 17.36 5.28
C ARG A 310 -9.72 16.24 4.38
N ARG A 311 -8.83 15.69 3.55
CA ARG A 311 -9.15 14.61 2.60
C ARG A 311 -8.16 13.47 2.72
N THR A 312 -8.68 12.25 2.61
CA THR A 312 -7.90 11.06 2.25
C THR A 312 -7.82 10.99 0.73
N GLY A 313 -6.75 10.44 0.16
CA GLY A 313 -6.64 10.36 -1.30
C GLY A 313 -5.39 9.65 -1.80
N ARG A 314 -4.28 9.79 -1.06
CA ARG A 314 -3.04 9.06 -1.32
C ARG A 314 -3.10 7.66 -0.69
N GLY A 315 -2.26 6.72 -1.14
CA GLY A 315 -2.12 5.37 -0.57
C GLY A 315 -2.79 4.24 -1.37
N ARG A 316 -2.75 3.03 -0.83
CA ARG A 316 -3.29 1.79 -1.42
C ARG A 316 -4.82 1.74 -1.29
N THR A 317 -5.52 2.04 -2.39
CA THR A 317 -6.99 2.12 -2.43
C THR A 317 -7.68 0.79 -2.15
N ASN A 318 -7.08 -0.34 -2.57
CA ASN A 318 -7.54 -1.69 -2.27
C ASN A 318 -7.50 -1.98 -0.75
N VAL A 319 -6.40 -1.65 -0.07
CA VAL A 319 -6.27 -1.79 1.39
C VAL A 319 -7.32 -0.95 2.11
N ARG A 320 -7.54 0.29 1.67
CA ARG A 320 -8.59 1.16 2.22
C ARG A 320 -9.98 0.53 2.09
N ARG A 321 -10.29 -0.10 0.97
CA ARG A 321 -11.58 -0.76 0.73
C ARG A 321 -11.78 -1.97 1.66
N ILE A 322 -10.74 -2.79 1.83
CA ILE A 322 -10.75 -3.94 2.76
C ILE A 322 -11.03 -3.44 4.20
N LEU A 323 -10.27 -2.44 4.65
CA LEU A 323 -10.41 -1.88 6.00
C LEU A 323 -11.73 -1.15 6.23
N PHE A 324 -12.34 -0.59 5.17
CA PHE A 324 -13.68 -0.01 5.25
C PHE A 324 -14.74 -1.07 5.55
N MET A 325 -14.66 -2.23 4.91
CA MET A 325 -15.57 -3.35 5.18
C MET A 325 -15.37 -3.89 6.61
N ALA A 326 -14.12 -4.02 7.05
CA ALA A 326 -13.78 -4.40 8.42
C ALA A 326 -14.34 -3.38 9.44
N ALA A 327 -14.20 -2.08 9.16
CA ALA A 327 -14.72 -1.00 10.01
C ALA A 327 -16.26 -1.01 10.13
N LEU A 328 -16.96 -1.36 9.05
CA LEU A 328 -18.42 -1.51 9.07
C LEU A 328 -18.84 -2.63 10.03
N SER A 329 -18.12 -3.76 10.00
CA SER A 329 -18.38 -4.88 10.92
C SER A 329 -17.99 -4.52 12.36
N ALA A 330 -16.76 -4.01 12.57
CA ALA A 330 -16.24 -3.64 13.88
C ALA A 330 -17.10 -2.58 14.58
N SER A 331 -17.64 -1.60 13.85
CA SER A 331 -18.53 -0.57 14.43
C SER A 331 -19.87 -1.12 14.95
N ARG A 332 -20.25 -2.36 14.58
CA ARG A 332 -21.46 -3.03 15.05
C ARG A 332 -21.19 -3.97 16.22
N TYR A 333 -20.11 -4.76 16.12
CA TYR A 333 -19.87 -5.92 16.99
C TYR A 333 -18.76 -5.70 18.02
N ASN A 334 -17.82 -4.78 17.79
CA ASN A 334 -16.77 -4.47 18.75
C ASN A 334 -17.19 -3.27 19.62
N ALA A 335 -17.41 -3.49 20.92
CA ALA A 335 -17.93 -2.48 21.84
C ALA A 335 -17.08 -1.20 21.89
N GLN A 336 -15.76 -1.32 21.99
CA GLN A 336 -14.85 -0.17 22.05
C GLN A 336 -14.82 0.63 20.74
N ILE A 337 -14.89 -0.07 19.60
CA ILE A 337 -14.94 0.56 18.28
C ILE A 337 -16.29 1.22 18.03
N LYS A 338 -17.39 0.58 18.44
CA LYS A 338 -18.75 1.12 18.37
C LYS A 338 -18.89 2.40 19.17
N GLU A 339 -18.37 2.42 20.40
CA GLU A 339 -18.35 3.63 21.24
C GLU A 339 -17.57 4.76 20.56
N PHE A 340 -16.38 4.45 20.03
CA PHE A 340 -15.57 5.42 19.29
C PHE A 340 -16.32 5.99 18.07
N TYR A 341 -16.99 5.14 17.30
CA TYR A 341 -17.82 5.55 16.17
C TYR A 341 -18.97 6.47 16.62
N ASN A 342 -19.74 6.05 17.61
CA ASN A 342 -20.89 6.81 18.12
C ASN A 342 -20.48 8.19 18.64
N ARG A 343 -19.34 8.28 19.34
CA ARG A 343 -18.76 9.55 19.80
C ARG A 343 -18.45 10.49 18.64
N LEU A 344 -17.91 9.98 17.53
CA LEU A 344 -17.64 10.80 16.34
C LEU A 344 -18.92 11.31 15.69
N ILE A 345 -19.97 10.47 15.61
CA ILE A 345 -21.27 10.87 15.10
C ILE A 345 -21.91 11.95 15.99
N LYS A 346 -21.88 11.76 17.32
CA LYS A 346 -22.36 12.74 18.30
C LYS A 346 -21.64 14.09 18.15
N ASN A 347 -20.35 14.07 17.79
CA ASN A 347 -19.56 15.27 17.51
C ASN A 347 -19.78 15.84 16.09
N GLY A 348 -20.87 15.47 15.41
CA GLY A 348 -21.28 16.03 14.11
C GLY A 348 -20.48 15.53 12.91
N LYS A 349 -19.67 14.46 13.04
CA LYS A 349 -18.95 13.91 11.88
C LYS A 349 -19.91 13.12 10.99
N LYS A 350 -19.77 13.29 9.66
CA LYS A 350 -20.53 12.51 8.68
C LYS A 350 -20.22 11.01 8.83
N PRO A 351 -21.20 10.10 8.66
CA PRO A 351 -21.02 8.66 8.86
C PRO A 351 -19.81 8.06 8.12
N MET A 352 -19.63 8.40 6.84
CA MET A 352 -18.47 7.93 6.08
C MET A 352 -17.12 8.41 6.64
N VAL A 353 -17.06 9.63 7.17
CA VAL A 353 -15.83 10.17 7.77
C VAL A 353 -15.53 9.45 9.08
N ALA A 354 -16.57 9.16 9.88
CA ALA A 354 -16.43 8.38 11.11
C ALA A 354 -15.96 6.94 10.81
N LEU A 355 -16.49 6.29 9.78
CA LEU A 355 -16.04 4.95 9.37
C LEU A 355 -14.58 4.92 8.89
N ILE A 356 -14.13 5.95 8.17
CA ILE A 356 -12.71 6.05 7.77
C ILE A 356 -11.80 6.25 9.00
N ALA A 357 -12.26 7.00 10.01
CA ALA A 357 -11.55 7.13 11.27
C ALA A 357 -11.51 5.82 12.05
N VAL A 358 -12.61 5.05 12.05
CA VAL A 358 -12.66 3.69 12.62
C VAL A 358 -11.69 2.76 11.89
N ALA A 359 -11.70 2.75 10.56
CA ALA A 359 -10.80 1.94 9.74
C ALA A 359 -9.32 2.26 10.05
N ARG A 360 -8.98 3.55 10.24
CA ARG A 360 -7.65 3.97 10.67
C ARG A 360 -7.32 3.43 12.06
N LYS A 361 -8.22 3.57 13.03
CA LYS A 361 -8.02 3.07 14.41
C LYS A 361 -7.82 1.56 14.42
N LEU A 362 -8.67 0.83 13.69
CA LEU A 362 -8.58 -0.61 13.52
C LEU A 362 -7.24 -1.03 12.92
N LEU A 363 -6.80 -0.40 11.83
CA LEU A 363 -5.50 -0.70 11.21
C LEU A 363 -4.33 -0.49 12.17
N VAL A 364 -4.34 0.58 12.97
CA VAL A 364 -3.28 0.83 13.95
C VAL A 364 -3.25 -0.26 15.03
N ILE A 365 -4.41 -0.73 15.49
CA ILE A 365 -4.52 -1.86 16.44
C ILE A 365 -3.98 -3.14 15.81
N LEU A 366 -4.41 -3.48 14.59
CA LEU A 366 -3.95 -4.67 13.88
C LEU A 366 -2.43 -4.65 13.67
N ASN A 367 -1.89 -3.51 13.25
CA ASN A 367 -0.46 -3.34 13.07
C ASN A 367 0.33 -3.48 14.38
N ALA A 368 -0.21 -2.98 15.50
CA ALA A 368 0.41 -3.16 16.81
C ALA A 368 0.39 -4.63 17.25
N LYS A 369 -0.76 -5.31 17.18
CA LYS A 369 -0.88 -6.72 17.54
C LYS A 369 0.07 -7.62 16.75
N VAL A 370 0.15 -7.42 15.42
CA VAL A 370 1.08 -8.21 14.58
C VAL A 370 2.54 -7.92 14.96
N ARG A 371 2.91 -6.66 15.24
CA ARG A 371 4.25 -6.33 15.70
C ARG A 371 4.59 -7.02 17.01
N ASP A 372 3.68 -6.97 17.98
CA ASP A 372 3.91 -7.52 19.31
C ASP A 372 4.01 -9.06 19.25
N ALA A 373 3.21 -9.71 18.39
CA ALA A 373 3.32 -11.14 18.11
C ALA A 373 4.65 -11.52 17.42
N LEU A 374 5.14 -10.69 16.49
CA LEU A 374 6.46 -10.90 15.87
C LEU A 374 7.60 -10.77 16.89
N LEU A 375 7.50 -9.84 17.84
CA LEU A 375 8.49 -9.68 18.90
C LEU A 375 8.49 -10.88 19.87
N GLN A 376 7.32 -11.39 20.23
CA GLN A 376 7.20 -12.59 21.08
C GLN A 376 7.86 -13.82 20.45
N LYS A 377 7.68 -14.03 19.13
CA LYS A 377 8.37 -15.11 18.40
C LYS A 377 9.88 -14.97 18.43
N LEU A 378 10.42 -13.76 18.32
CA LEU A 378 11.87 -13.52 18.38
C LEU A 378 12.42 -13.86 19.77
N VAL A 379 11.71 -13.46 20.84
CA VAL A 379 12.11 -13.76 22.22
C VAL A 379 12.06 -15.25 22.53
N GLN A 380 11.14 -16.01 21.92
CA GLN A 380 11.06 -17.47 22.09
C GLN A 380 12.13 -18.24 21.31
N GLN A 381 12.79 -17.60 20.35
CA GLN A 381 13.84 -18.18 19.49
C GLN A 381 15.25 -17.82 19.93
N SER A 382 15.40 -16.81 20.77
CA SER A 382 16.64 -16.38 21.44
C SER A 382 16.75 -17.01 22.82
#